data_AF-A0A4U6U3I9-F1
#
_entry.id   AF-A0A4U6U3I9-F1
#
_cell.length_a   1.000
_cell.length_b   1.000
_cell.length_c   1.000
_cell.angle_alpha   90.00
_cell.angle_beta   90.00
_cell.angle_gamma   90.00
#
_symmetry.space_group_name_H-M   'P 1'
#
loop_
_entity.id
_entity.type
_entity.pdbx_description
1 polymer ?
#
loop_
_entity_poly.entity_id
_entity_poly.type
_entity_poly.pdbx_seq_one_letter_code
_entity_poly.pdbx_strand_id
1 'polypeptide(L)' 'MATVKTAATMVMKVLVLGLVLLAYAGLIAHAQPQCGSQGGGATCSNNLCCSQWGYCGLGGDYCGNGCQSGPCYTT' A
#
# COMPACT_ATOMS: atom_id res chain seq x y z
N MET A 1 6.18 -21.96 45.56
CA MET A 1 4.96 -21.65 44.78
C MET A 1 4.94 -20.23 44.22
N ALA A 2 5.57 -19.23 44.87
CA ALA A 2 5.65 -17.85 44.35
C ALA A 2 6.49 -17.69 43.07
N THR A 3 7.56 -18.48 42.90
CA THR A 3 8.47 -18.43 41.73
C THR A 3 7.82 -18.89 40.41
N VAL A 4 6.89 -19.85 40.46
CA VAL A 4 6.14 -20.34 39.29
C VAL A 4 5.12 -19.32 38.80
N LYS A 5 4.48 -18.58 39.72
CA LYS A 5 3.45 -17.58 39.40
C LYS A 5 4.05 -16.37 38.64
N THR A 6 5.26 -15.94 39.02
CA THR A 6 5.99 -14.87 38.35
C THR A 6 6.50 -15.30 36.97
N ALA A 7 7.02 -16.53 36.83
CA ALA A 7 7.46 -17.08 35.55
C ALA A 7 6.30 -17.23 34.55
N ALA A 8 5.14 -17.75 34.99
CA ALA A 8 3.94 -17.84 34.15
C ALA A 8 3.42 -16.47 33.71
N THR A 9 3.52 -15.46 34.58
CA THR A 9 3.12 -14.08 34.26
C THR A 9 4.09 -13.43 33.25
N MET A 10 5.39 -13.72 33.32
CA MET A 10 6.36 -13.24 32.34
C MET A 10 6.15 -13.90 30.98
N VAL A 11 5.92 -15.22 30.93
CA VAL A 11 5.63 -15.95 29.69
C VAL A 11 4.36 -15.42 29.03
N MET A 12 3.29 -15.19 29.78
CA MET A 12 2.05 -14.62 29.26
C MET A 12 2.25 -13.21 28.68
N LYS A 13 3.05 -12.36 29.33
CA LYS A 13 3.37 -11.01 28.83
C LYS A 13 4.22 -11.04 27.56
N VAL A 14 5.21 -11.93 27.48
CA VAL A 14 6.04 -12.11 26.29
C VAL A 14 5.21 -12.62 25.12
N LEU A 15 4.30 -13.58 25.35
CA LEU A 15 3.37 -14.07 24.34
C LEU A 15 2.44 -12.95 23.85
N VAL A 16 1.85 -12.17 24.76
CA VAL A 16 0.97 -11.04 24.39
C VAL A 16 1.73 -9.96 23.63
N LEU A 17 2.92 -9.55 24.10
CA LEU A 17 3.76 -8.55 23.42
C LEU A 17 4.21 -9.06 22.03
N GLY A 18 4.58 -10.33 21.92
CA GLY A 18 4.94 -10.95 20.64
C GLY A 18 3.77 -10.97 19.63
N LEU A 19 2.56 -11.31 20.09
CA LEU A 19 1.36 -11.26 19.25
C LEU A 19 0.99 -9.83 18.83
N VAL A 20 1.15 -8.85 19.71
CA VAL A 20 0.92 -7.43 19.39
C VAL A 20 1.92 -6.92 18.35
N LEU A 21 3.20 -7.31 18.45
CA LEU A 21 4.22 -6.96 17.45
C LEU A 21 3.91 -7.61 16.08
N LEU A 22 3.47 -8.87 16.05
CA LEU A 22 3.07 -9.55 14.83
C LEU A 22 1.82 -8.91 14.19
N ALA A 23 0.85 -8.47 14.99
CA ALA A 23 -0.33 -7.77 14.49
C ALA A 23 0.00 -6.39 13.90
N TYR A 24 1.00 -5.68 14.45
CA TYR A 24 1.41 -4.36 13.96
C TYR A 24 2.06 -4.39 12.57
N ALA A 25 2.70 -5.52 12.19
CA ALA A 25 3.33 -5.68 10.88
C ALA A 25 2.33 -5.63 9.70
N GLY A 26 1.03 -5.83 9.96
CA GLY A 26 -0.03 -5.78 8.94
C GLY A 26 -0.54 -4.36 8.60
N LEU A 27 -0.12 -3.33 9.34
CA LEU A 27 -0.66 -1.97 9.19
C LEU A 27 -0.03 -1.16 8.05
N ILE A 28 0.92 -1.72 7.32
CA ILE A 28 1.69 -0.99 6.31
C ILE A 28 1.21 -1.37 4.90
N ALA A 29 -0.10 -1.50 4.70
CA ALA A 29 -0.69 -1.52 3.36
C ALA A 29 -0.74 -0.08 2.84
N HIS A 30 0.38 0.42 2.32
CA HIS A 30 0.41 1.69 1.59
C HIS A 30 -0.36 1.48 0.28
N ALA A 31 -1.64 1.85 0.27
CA ALA A 31 -2.34 2.08 -0.98
C ALA A 31 -1.59 3.20 -1.70
N GLN A 32 -0.85 2.86 -2.77
CA GLN A 32 -0.25 3.90 -3.60
C GLN A 32 -1.37 4.80 -4.13
N PRO A 33 -1.19 6.13 -4.14
CA PRO A 33 -2.16 7.04 -4.73
C PRO A 33 -2.42 6.63 -6.18
N GLN A 34 -3.68 6.29 -6.47
CA GLN A 34 -4.13 5.99 -7.83
C GLN A 34 -4.40 7.30 -8.58
N CYS A 35 -4.41 7.23 -9.91
CA CYS A 35 -4.78 8.32 -10.80
C CYS A 35 -6.07 8.02 -11.57
N GLY A 36 -6.58 9.00 -12.30
CA GLY A 36 -7.77 8.83 -13.14
C GLY A 36 -9.00 8.49 -12.33
N SER A 37 -9.93 7.74 -12.90
CA SER A 37 -11.19 7.34 -12.26
C SER A 37 -10.98 6.55 -10.96
N GLN A 38 -9.93 5.72 -10.88
CA GLN A 38 -9.57 4.97 -9.67
C GLN A 38 -9.05 5.91 -8.58
N GLY A 39 -8.37 6.99 -8.98
CA GLY A 39 -7.84 8.03 -8.11
C GLY A 39 -8.79 9.21 -7.85
N GLY A 40 -10.09 9.10 -8.16
CA GLY A 40 -11.04 10.20 -7.99
C GLY A 40 -10.74 11.43 -8.88
N GLY A 41 -10.16 11.20 -10.05
CA GLY A 41 -9.73 12.24 -11.00
C GLY A 41 -8.33 12.78 -10.76
N ALA A 42 -7.56 12.21 -9.83
CA ALA A 42 -6.18 12.63 -9.58
C ALA A 42 -5.29 12.41 -10.82
N THR A 43 -4.39 13.35 -11.07
CA THR A 43 -3.39 13.25 -12.15
C THR A 43 -2.04 12.82 -11.63
N CYS A 44 -1.24 12.19 -12.48
CA CYS A 44 0.12 11.80 -12.14
C CYS A 44 1.08 13.00 -12.08
N SER A 45 1.97 13.00 -11.09
CA SER A 45 3.10 13.93 -11.01
C SER A 45 4.12 13.67 -12.13
N ASN A 46 5.06 14.61 -12.32
CA ASN A 46 6.17 14.51 -13.30
C ASN A 46 5.74 14.28 -14.76
N ASN A 47 4.53 14.71 -15.13
CA ASN A 47 3.96 14.48 -16.47
C ASN A 47 3.96 13.00 -16.87
N LEU A 48 3.77 12.08 -15.92
CA LEU A 48 3.57 10.66 -16.23
C LEU A 48 2.17 10.44 -16.80
N CYS A 49 2.01 9.37 -17.57
CA CYS A 49 0.72 8.93 -18.06
C CYS A 49 -0.04 8.19 -16.97
N CYS A 50 -1.35 8.41 -16.92
CA CYS A 50 -2.25 7.61 -16.12
C CYS A 50 -2.80 6.46 -16.96
N SER A 51 -2.42 5.22 -16.64
CA SER A 51 -2.90 4.04 -17.34
C SER A 51 -4.42 3.86 -17.19
N GLN A 52 -5.03 3.02 -18.02
CA GLN A 52 -6.44 2.64 -17.88
C GLN A 52 -6.81 2.04 -16.51
N TRP A 53 -5.81 1.58 -15.75
CA TRP A 53 -5.96 0.94 -14.45
C TRP A 53 -5.68 1.88 -13.27
N GLY A 54 -5.37 3.16 -13.54
CA GLY A 54 -5.16 4.16 -12.49
C GLY A 54 -3.76 4.15 -11.90
N TYR A 55 -2.75 3.73 -12.67
CA TYR A 55 -1.35 3.75 -12.27
C TYR A 55 -0.55 4.76 -13.11
N CYS A 56 0.41 5.42 -12.47
CA CYS A 56 1.29 6.39 -13.09
C CYS A 56 2.54 5.73 -13.65
N GLY A 57 2.88 6.01 -14.91
CA GLY A 57 4.11 5.49 -15.53
C GLY A 57 4.36 6.01 -16.94
N LEU A 58 5.31 5.37 -17.62
CA LEU A 58 5.73 5.66 -18.99
C LEU A 58 5.67 4.38 -19.84
N GLY A 59 5.58 4.53 -21.16
CA GLY A 59 5.52 3.40 -22.09
C GLY A 59 4.09 3.01 -22.45
N GLY A 60 3.96 2.03 -23.35
CA GLY A 60 2.66 1.64 -23.93
C GLY A 60 1.61 1.21 -22.90
N ASP A 61 2.02 0.56 -21.81
CA ASP A 61 1.09 0.08 -20.77
C ASP A 61 0.43 1.21 -19.97
N TYR A 62 1.02 2.41 -19.99
CA TYR A 62 0.55 3.58 -19.26
C TYR A 62 0.02 4.68 -20.19
N CYS A 63 0.76 4.95 -21.27
CA CYS A 63 0.47 6.01 -22.21
C CYS A 63 -0.34 5.54 -23.43
N GLY A 64 -0.50 4.23 -23.63
CA GLY A 64 -1.19 3.67 -24.78
C GLY A 64 -2.72 3.68 -24.64
N ASN A 65 -3.35 2.62 -25.15
CA ASN A 65 -4.80 2.52 -25.19
C ASN A 65 -5.43 2.66 -23.80
N GLY A 66 -6.45 3.51 -23.68
CA GLY A 66 -7.15 3.76 -22.42
C GLY A 66 -6.39 4.64 -21.42
N CYS A 67 -5.30 5.30 -21.82
CA CYS A 67 -4.66 6.33 -21.02
C CYS A 67 -5.67 7.42 -20.61
N GLN A 68 -5.78 7.69 -19.31
CA GLN A 68 -6.81 8.55 -18.72
C GLN A 68 -6.37 10.02 -18.63
N SER A 69 -5.07 10.30 -18.51
CA SER A 69 -4.51 11.65 -18.39
C SER A 69 -3.00 11.67 -18.63
N GLY A 70 -2.43 12.86 -18.87
CA GLY A 70 -1.00 13.05 -19.11
C GLY A 70 -0.64 12.99 -20.60
N PRO A 71 0.63 12.73 -20.96
CA PRO A 71 1.07 12.68 -22.36
C PRO A 71 0.72 11.33 -23.01
N CYS A 72 -0.57 11.02 -23.11
CA CYS A 72 -1.07 9.84 -23.78
C CYS A 72 -0.64 9.82 -25.26
N TYR A 73 -0.38 8.63 -25.80
CA TYR A 73 -0.09 8.44 -27.22
C TYR A 73 -1.36 8.74 -28.01
N THR A 74 -1.30 9.81 -28.79
CA THR A 74 -2.34 10.23 -29.73
C THR A 74 -2.05 9.57 -31.07
N THR A 75 -2.38 8.28 -31.19
CA THR A 75 -2.44 7.61 -32.49
C THR A 75 -3.88 7.57 -32.98
#